data_AF-A8V1Q3-F1
#
_entry.id   AF-A8V1Q3-F1
#
_cell.length_a   1.000
_cell.length_b   1.000
_cell.length_c   1.000
_cell.angle_alpha   90.00
_cell.angle_beta   90.00
_cell.angle_gamma   90.00
#
_symmetry.space_group_name_H-M   'P 1'
#
loop_
_entity.id
_entity.type
_entity.pdbx_description
1 polymer ?
#
loop_
_entity_poly.entity_id
_entity_poly.type
_entity_poly.pdbx_seq_one_letter_code
_entity_poly.pdbx_strand_id
1 'polypeptide(L)'
;MKNILKKLTYLKKLSIRWKVSLSTSIYILVLLFGSIFLTALSFEQKLINEKNTATVENIKGIIDSYLDSFILRNLEKIDEMIKKIKEISAVEEVKVIDFEGRIIGSTDIKNLGKIDKYLLTKFLNNKNKEFIENINNKSIFYYPVKVDSELSAM
;
A
#
# COMPACT_ATOMS: atom_id res chain seq x y z
N MET A 1 35.57 6.76 33.91
CA MET A 1 34.90 7.85 34.65
C MET A 1 35.77 9.11 34.84
N LYS A 2 37.04 9.02 35.26
CA LYS A 2 37.96 10.19 35.44
C LYS A 2 38.09 11.11 34.21
N ASN A 3 38.10 10.56 32.98
CA ASN A 3 38.26 11.36 31.76
C ASN A 3 37.03 12.23 31.40
N ILE A 4 35.82 11.82 31.79
CA ILE A 4 34.59 12.58 31.55
C ILE A 4 34.52 13.78 32.50
N LEU A 5 34.88 13.56 33.77
CA LEU A 5 34.98 14.63 34.78
C LEU A 5 36.02 15.70 34.40
N LYS A 6 37.17 15.28 33.84
CA LYS A 6 38.23 16.19 33.38
C LYS A 6 37.82 17.02 32.17
N LYS A 7 37.01 16.46 31.25
CA LYS A 7 36.42 17.19 30.11
C LYS A 7 35.38 18.23 30.56
N LEU A 8 34.55 17.89 31.55
CA LEU A 8 33.55 18.80 32.12
C LEU A 8 34.17 20.06 32.76
N THR A 9 35.34 19.90 33.38
CA THR A 9 36.08 21.03 33.99
C THR A 9 36.64 21.99 32.94
N TYR A 10 37.01 21.49 31.75
CA TYR A 10 37.48 22.30 30.63
C TYR A 10 36.36 23.14 30.01
N LEU A 11 35.17 22.55 29.84
CA LEU A 11 33.97 23.24 29.35
C LEU A 11 33.50 24.34 30.32
N LYS A 12 33.66 24.15 31.64
CA LYS A 12 33.38 25.20 32.63
C LYS A 12 34.28 26.43 32.48
N LYS A 13 35.54 26.26 32.04
CA LYS A 13 36.53 27.33 31.84
C LYS A 13 36.39 28.12 30.52
N LEU A 14 35.51 27.70 29.60
CA LEU A 14 35.21 28.49 28.41
C LEU A 14 34.53 29.82 28.79
N SER A 15 34.89 30.91 28.08
CA SER A 15 34.20 32.19 28.25
C SER A 15 32.72 32.08 27.87
N ILE A 16 31.88 32.91 28.47
CA ILE A 16 30.44 32.95 28.19
C ILE A 16 30.18 33.08 26.67
N ARG A 17 30.97 33.89 25.96
CA ARG A 17 30.83 34.11 24.51
C ARG A 17 31.03 32.83 23.70
N TRP A 18 32.03 32.02 24.06
CA TRP A 18 32.27 30.74 23.40
C TRP A 18 31.20 29.69 23.72
N LYS A 19 30.67 29.68 24.96
CA LYS A 19 29.57 28.77 25.35
C LYS A 19 28.29 29.11 24.59
N VAL A 20 27.96 30.39 24.50
CA VAL A 20 26.79 30.87 23.75
C VAL A 20 26.94 30.53 22.27
N SER A 21 28.08 30.89 21.65
CA SER A 21 28.32 30.57 20.24
C SER A 21 28.23 29.07 19.95
N LEU A 22 28.85 28.22 20.78
CA LEU A 22 28.79 26.77 20.61
C LEU A 22 27.37 26.22 20.79
N SER A 23 26.63 26.70 21.79
CA SER A 23 25.25 26.28 22.04
C SER A 23 24.34 26.68 20.87
N THR A 24 24.50 27.90 20.34
CA THR A 24 23.73 28.37 19.19
C THR A 24 24.06 27.56 17.94
N SER A 25 25.34 27.28 17.69
CA SER A 25 25.75 26.44 16.56
C SER A 25 25.20 25.02 16.65
N ILE A 26 25.23 24.39 17.83
CA ILE A 26 24.66 23.05 18.03
C ILE A 26 23.14 23.10 17.86
N TYR A 27 22.47 24.12 18.38
CA TYR A 27 21.03 24.30 18.22
C TYR A 27 20.61 24.42 16.75
N ILE A 28 21.32 25.28 15.98
CA ILE A 28 21.09 25.42 14.54
C ILE A 28 21.35 24.10 13.82
N LEU A 29 22.43 23.39 14.19
CA LEU A 29 22.77 22.10 13.60
C LEU A 29 21.66 21.06 13.82
N VAL A 30 21.15 20.96 15.04
CA VAL A 30 20.05 20.04 15.39
C VAL A 30 18.77 20.40 14.62
N LEU A 31 18.44 21.69 14.49
CA LEU A 31 17.29 22.14 13.71
C LEU A 31 17.43 21.79 12.22
N LEU A 32 18.63 21.96 11.66
CA LEU A 32 18.90 21.64 10.26
C LEU A 32 18.81 20.13 10.01
N PHE A 33 19.47 19.31 10.83
CA PHE A 33 19.37 17.86 10.72
C PHE A 33 17.95 17.35 10.93
N GLY A 34 17.24 17.90 11.93
CA GLY A 34 15.84 17.54 12.19
C GLY A 34 14.95 17.86 10.99
N SER A 35 15.12 19.05 10.40
CA SER A 35 14.39 19.45 9.19
C SER A 35 14.69 18.52 8.01
N ILE A 36 15.97 18.24 7.73
CA ILE A 36 16.36 17.35 6.63
C ILE A 36 15.78 15.95 6.82
N PHE A 37 15.85 15.41 8.04
CA PHE A 37 15.37 14.06 8.33
C PHE A 37 13.84 13.97 8.20
N LEU A 38 13.11 14.96 8.71
CA LEU A 38 11.65 15.03 8.56
C LEU A 38 11.25 15.16 7.09
N THR A 39 11.96 15.98 6.32
CA THR A 39 11.72 16.13 4.89
C THR A 39 11.97 14.83 4.15
N ALA A 40 13.08 14.13 4.42
CA ALA A 40 13.39 12.84 3.80
C ALA A 40 12.30 11.79 4.09
N LEU A 41 11.89 11.64 5.35
CA LEU A 41 10.82 10.71 5.74
C LEU A 41 9.48 11.04 5.05
N SER A 42 9.14 12.33 4.97
CA SER A 42 7.92 12.79 4.29
C SER A 42 7.96 12.45 2.79
N PHE A 43 9.12 12.65 2.14
CA PHE A 43 9.29 12.27 0.74
C PHE A 43 9.21 10.76 0.51
N GLU A 44 9.82 9.94 1.38
CA GLU A 44 9.72 8.48 1.28
C GLU A 44 8.27 8.00 1.40
N GLN A 45 7.54 8.51 2.41
CA GLN A 45 6.12 8.17 2.58
C GLN A 45 5.28 8.60 1.37
N LYS A 46 5.53 9.81 0.85
CA LYS A 46 4.82 10.31 -0.34
C LYS A 46 5.09 9.44 -1.56
N LEU A 47 6.35 9.07 -1.82
CA LEU A 47 6.74 8.21 -2.93
C LEU A 47 6.12 6.81 -2.83
N ILE A 48 6.07 6.24 -1.63
CA ILE A 48 5.42 4.94 -1.40
C ILE A 48 3.93 5.03 -1.71
N ASN A 49 3.26 6.09 -1.22
CA ASN A 49 1.84 6.30 -1.48
C ASN A 49 1.55 6.51 -2.97
N GLU A 50 2.34 7.33 -3.66
CA GLU A 50 2.20 7.56 -5.11
C GLU A 50 2.39 6.26 -5.91
N LYS A 51 3.40 5.45 -5.58
CA LYS A 51 3.62 4.15 -6.22
C LYS A 51 2.46 3.19 -5.99
N ASN A 52 1.94 3.14 -4.76
CA ASN A 52 0.79 2.29 -4.43
C ASN A 52 -0.46 2.72 -5.19
N THR A 53 -0.76 4.03 -5.21
CA THR A 53 -1.92 4.56 -5.95
C THR A 53 -1.80 4.29 -7.44
N ALA A 54 -0.64 4.55 -8.05
CA ALA A 54 -0.41 4.28 -9.47
C ALA A 54 -0.56 2.77 -9.81
N THR A 55 -0.11 1.89 -8.90
CA THR A 55 -0.28 0.45 -9.07
C THR A 55 -1.77 0.06 -9.01
N VAL A 56 -2.51 0.60 -8.04
CA VAL A 56 -3.96 0.37 -7.91
C VAL A 56 -4.71 0.87 -9.13
N GLU A 57 -4.40 2.06 -9.64
CA GLU A 57 -5.02 2.62 -10.84
C GLU A 57 -4.73 1.78 -12.08
N ASN A 58 -3.51 1.28 -12.24
CA ASN A 58 -3.16 0.37 -13.33
C ASN A 58 -3.97 -0.93 -13.26
N ILE A 59 -4.08 -1.53 -12.06
CA ILE A 59 -4.90 -2.74 -11.85
C ILE A 59 -6.38 -2.46 -12.17
N LYS A 60 -6.93 -1.32 -11.73
CA LYS A 60 -8.30 -0.91 -12.09
C LYS A 60 -8.48 -0.80 -13.60
N GLY A 61 -7.56 -0.13 -14.29
CA GLY A 61 -7.59 -0.01 -15.75
C GLY A 61 -7.56 -1.36 -16.47
N ILE A 62 -6.78 -2.32 -15.96
CA ILE A 62 -6.80 -3.69 -16.47
C ILE A 62 -8.18 -4.31 -16.24
N ILE A 63 -8.72 -4.27 -15.02
CA ILE A 63 -10.05 -4.85 -14.73
C ILE A 63 -11.13 -4.25 -15.63
N ASP A 64 -11.13 -2.92 -15.79
CA ASP A 64 -12.08 -2.19 -16.62
C ASP A 64 -12.02 -2.63 -18.09
N SER A 65 -10.82 -2.91 -18.62
CA SER A 65 -10.65 -3.43 -19.99
C SER A 65 -11.20 -4.86 -20.19
N TYR A 66 -11.42 -5.60 -19.10
CA TYR A 66 -11.95 -6.96 -19.11
C TYR A 66 -13.41 -7.05 -18.61
N LEU A 67 -14.10 -5.94 -18.36
CA LEU A 67 -15.48 -5.90 -17.86
C LEU A 67 -16.44 -6.82 -18.63
N ASP A 68 -16.38 -6.79 -19.96
CA ASP A 68 -17.22 -7.64 -20.83
C ASP A 68 -17.02 -9.14 -20.58
N SER A 69 -15.83 -9.53 -20.13
CA SER A 69 -15.51 -10.93 -19.81
C SER A 69 -16.26 -11.41 -18.57
N PHE A 70 -16.56 -10.51 -17.63
CA PHE A 70 -17.38 -10.81 -16.45
C PHE A 70 -18.86 -10.95 -16.82
N ILE A 71 -19.35 -10.13 -17.77
CA ILE A 71 -20.72 -10.23 -18.31
C ILE A 71 -20.93 -11.59 -18.96
N LEU A 72 -20.03 -11.97 -19.87
CA LEU A 72 -20.11 -13.22 -20.63
C LEU A 72 -19.70 -14.45 -19.82
N ARG A 73 -19.35 -14.29 -18.54
CA ARG A 73 -18.76 -15.34 -17.66
C ARG A 73 -17.63 -16.10 -18.36
N ASN A 74 -16.82 -15.40 -19.16
CA ASN A 74 -15.73 -15.99 -19.91
C ASN A 74 -14.52 -16.22 -18.99
N LEU A 75 -14.45 -17.42 -18.42
CA LEU A 75 -13.41 -17.82 -17.47
C LEU A 75 -11.99 -17.75 -18.06
N GLU A 76 -11.83 -17.97 -19.37
CA GLU A 76 -10.52 -17.92 -20.03
C GLU A 76 -9.97 -16.49 -20.07
N LYS A 77 -10.81 -15.52 -20.42
CA LYS A 77 -10.42 -14.10 -20.38
C LYS A 77 -10.21 -13.59 -18.95
N ILE A 78 -10.96 -14.10 -17.97
CA ILE A 78 -10.73 -13.78 -16.56
C ILE A 78 -9.37 -14.32 -16.10
N ASP A 79 -8.97 -15.52 -16.53
CA ASP A 79 -7.65 -16.08 -16.25
C ASP A 79 -6.52 -15.28 -16.94
N GLU A 80 -6.73 -14.83 -18.18
CA GLU A 80 -5.80 -13.94 -18.88
C GLU A 80 -5.62 -12.61 -18.11
N MET A 81 -6.72 -12.01 -17.64
CA MET A 81 -6.69 -10.80 -16.82
C MET A 81 -5.88 -11.02 -15.53
N ILE A 82 -6.11 -12.14 -14.84
CA ILE A 82 -5.38 -12.48 -13.61
C ILE A 82 -3.88 -12.62 -13.87
N LYS A 83 -3.50 -13.26 -14.98
CA LYS A 83 -2.09 -13.37 -15.40
C LYS A 83 -1.47 -12.01 -15.65
N LYS A 84 -2.15 -11.10 -16.36
CA LYS A 84 -1.67 -9.73 -16.60
C LYS A 84 -1.51 -8.93 -15.31
N ILE A 85 -2.46 -9.05 -14.37
CA ILE A 85 -2.33 -8.40 -13.06
C ILE A 85 -1.15 -8.99 -12.27
N LYS A 86 -0.90 -10.30 -12.39
CA LYS A 86 0.20 -10.98 -11.70
C LYS A 86 1.58 -10.62 -12.25
N GLU A 87 1.69 -10.17 -13.50
CA GLU A 87 2.94 -9.68 -14.09
C GLU A 87 3.44 -8.39 -13.40
N ILE A 88 2.56 -7.66 -12.71
CA ILE A 88 2.94 -6.50 -11.92
C ILE A 88 3.72 -6.97 -10.69
N SER A 89 5.01 -6.62 -10.63
CA SER A 89 5.95 -7.06 -9.58
C SER A 89 5.48 -6.81 -8.14
N ALA A 90 4.64 -5.80 -7.91
CA ALA A 90 4.07 -5.48 -6.60
C ALA A 90 2.91 -6.41 -6.18
N VAL A 91 2.38 -7.24 -7.08
CA VAL A 91 1.21 -8.09 -6.82
C VAL A 91 1.62 -9.51 -6.44
N GLU A 92 1.31 -9.90 -5.21
CA GLU A 92 1.59 -11.25 -4.70
C GLU A 92 0.52 -12.28 -5.07
N GLU A 93 -0.76 -11.94 -4.91
CA GLU A 93 -1.86 -12.87 -5.12
C GLU A 93 -3.09 -12.11 -5.65
N VAL A 94 -3.81 -12.73 -6.59
CA VAL A 94 -5.07 -12.23 -7.13
C VAL A 94 -6.14 -13.28 -6.91
N LYS A 95 -7.31 -12.85 -6.46
CA LYS A 95 -8.52 -13.68 -6.30
C LYS A 95 -9.72 -12.94 -6.85
N VAL A 96 -10.52 -13.65 -7.62
CA VAL A 96 -11.78 -13.18 -8.19
C VAL A 96 -12.89 -14.07 -7.64
N ILE A 97 -13.90 -13.45 -7.06
CA ILE A 97 -15.06 -14.13 -6.47
C ILE A 97 -16.34 -13.76 -7.24
N ASP A 98 -17.22 -14.74 -7.40
CA ASP A 98 -18.59 -14.53 -7.90
C ASP A 98 -19.51 -14.03 -6.76
N PHE A 99 -20.74 -13.61 -7.09
CA PHE A 99 -21.77 -13.14 -6.16
C PHE A 99 -22.14 -14.18 -5.08
N GLU A 100 -21.91 -15.47 -5.36
CA GLU A 100 -22.11 -16.58 -4.42
C GLU A 100 -20.91 -16.81 -3.49
N GLY A 101 -19.82 -16.04 -3.64
CA GLY A 101 -18.58 -16.21 -2.90
C GLY A 101 -17.70 -17.36 -3.40
N ARG A 102 -18.00 -17.91 -4.58
CA ARG A 102 -17.15 -18.91 -5.25
C ARG A 102 -15.95 -18.23 -5.91
N ILE A 103 -14.75 -18.77 -5.70
CA ILE A 103 -13.54 -18.29 -6.37
C ILE A 103 -13.57 -18.78 -7.83
N ILE A 104 -13.79 -17.85 -8.74
CA ILE A 104 -13.85 -18.10 -10.20
C ILE A 104 -12.50 -17.89 -10.88
N GLY A 105 -11.58 -17.20 -10.22
CA GLY A 105 -10.22 -17.00 -10.71
C GLY A 105 -9.25 -16.79 -9.56
N SER A 106 -8.08 -17.43 -9.61
CA SER A 106 -7.03 -17.19 -8.64
C SER A 106 -5.65 -17.48 -9.23
N THR A 107 -4.63 -16.78 -8.75
CA THR A 107 -3.23 -17.10 -9.05
C THR A 107 -2.82 -18.48 -8.49
N ASP A 108 -3.42 -18.92 -7.38
CA ASP A 108 -3.22 -20.26 -6.83
C ASP A 108 -4.36 -21.18 -7.28
N ILE A 109 -4.02 -22.13 -8.15
CA ILE A 109 -4.97 -23.10 -8.72
C ILE A 109 -5.70 -23.89 -7.61
N LYS A 110 -5.06 -24.08 -6.44
CA LYS A 110 -5.66 -24.81 -5.31
C LYS A 110 -6.86 -24.09 -4.69
N ASN A 111 -7.07 -22.82 -5.02
CA ASN A 111 -8.16 -22.00 -4.49
C ASN A 111 -9.36 -21.92 -5.45
N LEU A 112 -9.21 -22.32 -6.71
CA LEU A 112 -10.31 -22.32 -7.69
C LEU A 112 -11.47 -23.21 -7.23
N GLY A 113 -12.70 -22.72 -7.38
CA GLY A 113 -13.93 -23.44 -7.05
C GLY A 113 -14.25 -23.54 -5.56
N LYS A 114 -13.35 -23.12 -4.66
CA LYS A 114 -13.66 -23.02 -3.22
C LYS A 114 -14.63 -21.87 -2.97
N ILE A 115 -15.51 -22.07 -2.00
CA ILE A 115 -16.43 -21.03 -1.53
C ILE A 115 -15.77 -20.34 -0.34
N ASP A 116 -15.46 -19.06 -0.50
CA ASP A 116 -14.92 -18.22 0.57
C ASP A 116 -15.98 -17.24 1.07
N LYS A 117 -16.76 -17.73 2.05
CA LYS A 117 -17.82 -16.93 2.70
C LYS A 117 -17.25 -15.74 3.47
N TYR A 118 -16.00 -15.80 3.91
CA TYR A 118 -15.36 -14.73 4.66
C TYR A 118 -15.10 -13.51 3.77
N LEU A 119 -14.55 -13.73 2.57
CA LEU A 119 -14.35 -12.66 1.58
C LEU A 119 -15.69 -12.03 1.15
N LEU A 120 -16.71 -12.86 0.90
CA LEU A 120 -18.04 -12.37 0.55
C LEU A 120 -18.64 -11.49 1.67
N THR A 121 -18.53 -11.93 2.93
CA THR A 121 -19.02 -11.17 4.08
C THR A 121 -18.29 -9.84 4.23
N LYS A 122 -16.99 -9.77 3.93
CA LYS A 122 -16.23 -8.51 3.92
C LYS A 122 -16.74 -7.53 2.87
N PHE A 123 -17.05 -7.99 1.67
CA PHE A 123 -17.61 -7.12 0.62
C PHE A 123 -19.00 -6.59 1.01
N LEU A 124 -19.86 -7.46 1.52
CA LEU A 124 -21.21 -7.10 1.97
C LEU A 124 -21.17 -6.08 3.13
N ASN A 125 -20.31 -6.30 4.13
CA ASN A 125 -20.16 -5.39 5.27
C ASN A 125 -19.65 -4.01 4.85
N ASN A 126 -18.82 -3.94 3.81
CA ASN A 126 -18.31 -2.68 3.25
C ASN A 126 -19.22 -2.08 2.17
N LYS A 127 -20.48 -2.53 2.08
CA LYS A 127 -21.49 -2.03 1.12
C LYS A 127 -21.05 -2.13 -0.34
N ASN A 128 -20.28 -3.17 -0.69
CA ASN A 128 -19.75 -3.36 -2.05
C ASN A 128 -19.00 -2.14 -2.59
N LYS A 129 -18.23 -1.45 -1.72
CA LYS A 129 -17.33 -0.37 -2.12
C LYS A 129 -15.90 -0.87 -2.25
N GLU A 130 -15.08 -0.14 -2.98
CA GLU A 130 -13.63 -0.38 -2.97
C GLU A 130 -13.04 -0.03 -1.61
N PHE A 131 -12.16 -0.89 -1.10
CA PHE A 131 -11.44 -0.63 0.15
C PHE A 131 -10.07 -1.31 0.14
N ILE A 132 -9.14 -0.76 0.93
CA ILE A 132 -7.81 -1.32 1.15
C ILE A 132 -7.73 -1.77 2.61
N GLU A 133 -7.26 -2.99 2.83
CA GLU A 133 -7.00 -3.53 4.16
C GLU A 133 -5.52 -3.85 4.30
N ASN A 134 -4.88 -3.35 5.36
CA ASN A 134 -3.48 -3.65 5.65
C ASN A 134 -3.41 -4.77 6.68
N ILE A 135 -2.96 -5.96 6.28
CA ILE A 135 -2.79 -7.14 7.15
C ILE A 135 -1.33 -7.58 7.11
N ASN A 136 -0.67 -7.67 8.27
CA ASN A 136 0.68 -8.23 8.40
C ASN A 136 1.67 -7.72 7.34
N ASN A 137 1.77 -6.39 7.19
CA ASN A 137 2.64 -5.73 6.23
C ASN A 137 2.26 -5.91 4.74
N LYS A 138 1.08 -6.42 4.44
CA LYS A 138 0.52 -6.54 3.09
C LYS A 138 -0.73 -5.68 2.94
N SER A 139 -0.85 -4.99 1.81
CA SER A 139 -2.05 -4.26 1.44
C SER A 139 -2.91 -5.14 0.54
N ILE A 140 -4.11 -5.48 0.99
CA ILE A 140 -5.11 -6.22 0.21
C ILE A 140 -6.09 -5.20 -0.37
N PHE A 141 -6.14 -5.15 -1.70
CA PHE A 141 -7.06 -4.28 -2.43
C PHE A 141 -8.32 -5.05 -2.81
N TYR A 142 -9.47 -4.57 -2.35
CA TYR A 142 -10.78 -5.13 -2.67
C TYR A 142 -11.47 -4.19 -3.66
N TYR A 143 -11.78 -4.72 -4.84
CA TYR A 143 -12.40 -3.97 -5.92
C TYR A 143 -13.72 -4.63 -6.35
N PRO A 144 -14.88 -3.96 -6.17
CA PRO A 144 -16.16 -4.46 -6.64
C PRO A 144 -16.29 -4.21 -8.14
N VAL A 145 -16.41 -5.27 -8.93
CA VAL A 145 -16.72 -5.15 -10.36
C VAL A 145 -18.20 -4.84 -10.51
N LYS A 146 -18.53 -3.63 -10.98
CA LYS A 146 -19.91 -3.26 -11.29
C LYS A 146 -20.21 -3.67 -12.72
N VAL A 147 -21.06 -4.67 -12.85
CA VAL A 147 -21.57 -5.10 -14.15
C VAL A 147 -22.89 -4.38 -14.36
N ASP A 148 -22.95 -3.42 -15.29
CA ASP A 148 -24.20 -2.75 -15.63
C ASP A 148 -25.18 -3.78 -16.21
N SER A 149 -26.33 -3.92 -15.54
CA SER A 149 -27.31 -4.98 -15.81
C SER A 149 -28.03 -4.83 -17.16
N GLU A 150 -27.81 -3.75 -17.90
CA GLU A 150 -28.45 -3.52 -19.20
C GLU A 150 -27.92 -4.47 -20.30
N LEU A 151 -26.71 -5.03 -20.15
CA LEU A 151 -26.17 -6.01 -21.09
C LEU A 151 -26.52 -7.47 -20.75
N SER A 152 -27.09 -7.75 -19.58
CA SER A 152 -27.41 -9.11 -19.13
C SER A 152 -28.80 -9.61 -19.59
N ALA A 153 -29.54 -8.79 -20.35
CA ALA A 153 -30.91 -9.06 -20.78
C ALA A 153 -31.09 -9.21 -22.31
N MET A 154 -30.00 -9.40 -23.05
CA MET A 154 -30.03 -9.78 -24.48
C MET A 154 -29.52 -11.19 -24.69
#